data_AF-A0A180FVG8-F1
#
_entry.id   AF-A0A180FVG8-F1
#
_cell.length_a   1.000
_cell.length_b   1.000
_cell.length_c   1.000
_cell.angle_alpha   90.00
_cell.angle_beta   90.00
_cell.angle_gamma   90.00
#
_symmetry.space_group_name_H-M   'P 1'
#
loop_
_entity.id
_entity.type
_entity.pdbx_description
1 polymer ?
#
loop_
_entity_poly.entity_id
_entity_poly.type
_entity_poly.pdbx_seq_one_letter_code
_entity_poly.pdbx_strand_id
1 'polypeptide(L)'
;MKKITIAEVEYNLRYTLKSLIIFGQLKENAEIRGEIVDESLLYYAILISNNKETFRLSYDDFVDMEVSVLMDIREWLKGEQAASEMLTGKQEEADADGEKKNT
;
A
#
# COMPACT_ATOMS: atom_id res chain seq x y z
N MET A 1 -6.67 -2.84 -13.68
CA MET A 1 -5.68 -1.84 -13.24
C MET A 1 -6.45 -0.69 -12.65
N LYS A 2 -6.23 -0.36 -11.37
CA LYS A 2 -6.89 0.80 -10.75
C LYS A 2 -6.08 2.06 -11.07
N LYS A 3 -6.78 3.17 -11.26
CA LYS A 3 -6.18 4.51 -11.37
C LYS A 3 -6.60 5.35 -10.17
N ILE A 4 -5.76 6.30 -9.80
CA ILE A 4 -6.07 7.36 -8.85
C ILE A 4 -5.78 8.71 -9.51
N THR A 5 -6.58 9.72 -9.21
CA THR A 5 -6.35 11.10 -9.67
C THR A 5 -5.72 11.89 -8.54
N ILE A 6 -4.55 12.47 -8.79
CA ILE A 6 -3.84 13.35 -7.86
C ILE A 6 -3.55 14.64 -8.60
N ALA A 7 -4.04 15.78 -8.10
CA ALA A 7 -3.89 17.10 -8.72
C ALA A 7 -4.24 17.07 -10.23
N GLU A 8 -5.41 16.53 -10.57
CA GLU A 8 -5.94 16.40 -11.94
C GLU A 8 -5.14 15.45 -12.87
N VAL A 9 -4.11 14.78 -12.36
CA VAL A 9 -3.31 13.80 -13.12
C VAL A 9 -3.68 12.38 -12.71
N GLU A 10 -3.96 11.52 -13.69
CA GLU A 10 -4.22 10.10 -13.45
C GLU A 10 -2.92 9.30 -13.30
N TYR A 11 -2.84 8.52 -12.22
CA TYR A 11 -1.74 7.61 -11.93
C TYR A 11 -2.24 6.17 -11.83
N ASN A 12 -1.42 5.24 -12.34
CA ASN A 12 -1.67 3.81 -12.27
C ASN A 12 -1.22 3.24 -10.92
N LEU A 13 -2.08 2.42 -10.31
CA LEU A 13 -1.77 1.67 -9.11
C LEU A 13 -1.64 0.18 -9.45
N ARG A 14 -0.47 -0.40 -9.19
CA ARG A 14 -0.22 -1.85 -9.23
C ARG A 14 0.73 -2.28 -8.13
N TYR A 15 0.34 -3.28 -7.37
CA TYR A 15 1.20 -3.87 -6.34
C TYR A 15 2.09 -4.93 -7.00
N THR A 16 3.34 -4.57 -7.30
CA THR A 16 4.26 -5.41 -8.07
C THR A 16 5.54 -5.69 -7.30
N LEU A 17 6.27 -6.74 -7.68
CA LEU A 17 7.61 -7.01 -7.13
C LEU A 17 8.55 -5.81 -7.27
N LYS A 18 8.45 -5.05 -8.36
CA LYS A 18 9.23 -3.82 -8.55
C LYS A 18 8.89 -2.75 -7.52
N SER A 19 7.62 -2.59 -7.15
CA SER A 19 7.20 -1.70 -6.07
C SER A 19 7.84 -2.12 -4.75
N LEU A 20 7.90 -3.42 -4.46
CA LEU A 20 8.52 -3.95 -3.23
C LEU A 20 10.04 -3.73 -3.18
N ILE A 21 10.74 -3.96 -4.30
CA ILE A 21 12.19 -3.71 -4.39
C ILE A 21 12.49 -2.24 -4.12
N ILE A 22 11.75 -1.33 -4.78
CA ILE A 22 11.91 0.11 -4.59
C ILE A 22 11.59 0.51 -3.15
N PHE A 23 10.51 -0.02 -2.56
CA PHE A 23 10.17 0.21 -1.16
C PHE A 23 11.31 -0.19 -0.23
N GLY A 24 11.91 -1.38 -0.42
CA GLY A 24 13.06 -1.83 0.37
C GLY A 24 14.24 -0.86 0.30
N GLN A 25 14.57 -0.38 -0.90
CA GLN A 25 15.64 0.61 -1.10
C GLN A 25 15.33 1.94 -0.41
N LEU A 26 14.10 2.43 -0.51
CA LEU A 26 13.68 3.67 0.14
C LEU A 26 13.74 3.55 1.67
N LYS A 27 13.26 2.43 2.21
CA LYS A 27 13.25 2.15 3.65
C LYS A 27 14.66 2.01 4.23
N GLU A 28 15.60 1.43 3.50
CA GLU A 28 17.00 1.34 3.93
C GLU A 28 17.63 2.73 4.08
N ASN A 29 17.25 3.69 3.23
CA ASN A 29 17.77 5.05 3.21
C ASN A 29 16.92 6.05 4.02
N ALA A 30 15.85 5.60 4.69
CA ALA A 30 14.96 6.49 5.43
C ALA A 30 15.60 6.96 6.74
N GLU A 31 15.57 8.27 6.98
CA GLU A 31 16.09 8.87 8.22
C GLU A 31 15.18 8.62 9.42
N ILE A 32 13.86 8.51 9.18
CA ILE A 32 12.84 8.30 10.19
C ILE A 32 12.26 6.89 10.04
N ARG A 33 11.92 6.26 11.16
CA ARG A 33 11.28 4.93 11.20
C ARG A 33 9.93 5.00 11.88
N GLY A 34 9.00 4.17 11.44
CA GLY A 34 7.69 4.02 12.03
C GLY A 34 6.72 3.37 11.05
N GLU A 35 5.63 2.80 11.56
CA GLU A 35 4.64 2.10 10.74
C GLU A 35 4.03 3.02 9.67
N ILE A 36 3.67 4.25 10.03
CA ILE A 36 3.12 5.24 9.10
C ILE A 36 4.16 5.63 8.03
N VAL A 37 5.44 5.73 8.41
CA VAL A 37 6.52 6.05 7.48
C VAL A 37 6.75 4.90 6.51
N ASP A 38 6.74 3.66 7.00
CA ASP A 38 6.84 2.48 6.15
C ASP A 38 5.66 2.40 5.17
N GLU A 39 4.45 2.70 5.64
CA GLU A 39 3.23 2.71 4.83
C GLU A 39 3.30 3.79 3.73
N SER A 40 3.71 5.03 4.07
CA SER A 40 3.86 6.10 3.07
C SER A 40 4.98 5.82 2.07
N LEU A 41 6.10 5.25 2.49
CA LEU A 41 7.18 4.84 1.58
C LEU A 41 6.72 3.76 0.60
N LEU A 42 5.89 2.82 1.05
CA LEU A 42 5.31 1.80 0.17
C LEU A 42 4.39 2.41 -0.89
N TYR A 43 3.55 3.37 -0.50
CA TYR A 43 2.64 4.05 -1.42
C TYR A 43 3.41 4.85 -2.47
N TYR A 44 4.42 5.60 -2.03
CA TYR A 44 5.32 6.30 -2.91
C TYR A 44 6.01 5.34 -3.90
N ALA A 45 6.54 4.21 -3.40
CA ALA A 45 7.17 3.18 -4.22
C ALA A 45 6.23 2.63 -5.31
N ILE A 46 4.95 2.42 -4.99
CA ILE A 46 3.92 1.97 -5.93
C ILE A 46 3.70 3.02 -7.03
N LEU A 47 3.66 4.31 -6.69
CA LEU A 47 3.46 5.37 -7.68
C LEU A 47 4.66 5.50 -8.61
N ILE A 48 5.88 5.57 -8.07
CA ILE A 48 7.09 5.74 -8.89
C ILE A 48 7.40 4.53 -9.76
N SER A 49 7.08 3.31 -9.29
CA SER A 49 7.37 2.08 -10.04
C SER A 49 6.48 1.94 -11.28
N ASN A 50 5.23 2.39 -11.19
CA ASN A 50 4.19 2.22 -12.20
C ASN A 50 4.01 3.42 -13.12
N ASN A 51 4.47 4.61 -12.70
CA ASN A 51 4.25 5.88 -13.40
C ASN A 51 5.56 6.59 -13.71
N LYS A 52 6.59 5.83 -14.10
CA LYS A 52 7.96 6.34 -14.34
C LYS A 52 8.05 7.54 -15.27
N GLU A 53 7.11 7.73 -16.18
CA GLU A 53 7.14 8.84 -17.15
C GLU A 53 6.36 10.07 -16.67
N THR A 54 5.39 9.91 -15.78
CA THR A 54 4.44 10.97 -15.40
C THR A 54 4.56 11.40 -13.95
N PHE A 55 4.90 10.49 -13.04
CA PHE A 55 5.05 10.80 -11.63
C PHE A 55 6.44 11.41 -11.37
N ARG A 56 6.45 12.66 -10.91
CA ARG A 56 7.66 13.48 -10.73
C ARG A 56 7.77 14.10 -9.34
N LEU A 57 6.79 13.86 -8.47
CA LEU A 57 6.80 14.36 -7.10
C LEU A 57 7.97 13.75 -6.34
N SER A 58 8.64 14.58 -5.53
CA SER A 58 9.58 14.09 -4.53
C SER A 58 8.82 13.34 -3.42
N TYR A 59 9.54 12.67 -2.53
CA TYR A 59 8.91 12.05 -1.36
C TYR A 59 8.29 13.10 -0.44
N ASP A 60 8.96 14.24 -0.25
CA ASP A 60 8.45 15.34 0.57
C ASP A 60 7.16 15.92 0.00
N ASP A 61 7.12 16.18 -1.31
CA ASP A 61 5.89 16.64 -1.98
C ASP A 61 4.76 15.59 -1.93
N PHE A 62 5.12 14.31 -1.93
CA PHE A 62 4.15 13.22 -1.82
C PHE A 62 3.53 13.15 -0.42
N VAL A 63 4.30 13.33 0.65
CA VAL A 63 3.75 13.29 2.02
C VAL A 63 3.04 14.59 2.42
N ASP A 64 3.27 15.69 1.70
CA ASP A 64 2.54 16.96 1.87
C ASP A 64 1.14 16.96 1.22
N MET A 65 0.79 15.89 0.49
CA MET A 65 -0.53 15.76 -0.12
C MET A 65 -1.65 15.61 0.93
N GLU A 66 -2.87 15.97 0.52
CA GLU A 66 -4.08 15.75 1.31
C GLU A 66 -4.22 14.30 1.77
N VAL A 67 -4.53 14.12 3.06
CA VAL A 67 -4.63 12.79 3.70
C VAL A 67 -5.61 11.87 2.97
N SER A 68 -6.65 12.42 2.33
CA SER A 68 -7.63 11.68 1.53
C SER A 68 -6.97 10.89 0.39
N VAL A 69 -5.94 11.43 -0.26
CA VAL A 69 -5.20 10.74 -1.33
C VAL A 69 -4.50 9.50 -0.79
N LEU A 70 -3.89 9.60 0.39
CA LEU A 70 -3.24 8.46 1.05
C LEU A 70 -4.27 7.41 1.48
N MET A 71 -5.45 7.84 1.93
CA MET A 71 -6.56 6.93 2.27
C MET A 71 -7.07 6.16 1.04
N ASP A 72 -7.19 6.82 -0.12
CA ASP A 72 -7.63 6.16 -1.36
C ASP A 72 -6.63 5.09 -1.82
N ILE A 73 -5.32 5.36 -1.69
CA ILE A 73 -4.27 4.38 -2.00
C ILE A 73 -4.32 3.22 -1.00
N ARG A 74 -4.51 3.51 0.28
CA ARG A 74 -4.63 2.51 1.35
C ARG A 74 -5.80 1.57 1.13
N GLU A 75 -6.97 2.10 0.85
CA GLU A 75 -8.17 1.31 0.60
C GLU A 75 -7.99 0.40 -0.61
N TRP A 76 -7.40 0.93 -1.68
CA TRP A 76 -7.05 0.11 -2.84
C TRP A 76 -6.08 -1.02 -2.48
N LEU A 77 -4.99 -0.72 -1.76
CA LEU A 77 -3.96 -1.71 -1.44
C LEU A 77 -4.52 -2.85 -0.57
N LYS A 78 -5.37 -2.51 0.42
CA LYS A 78 -6.07 -3.52 1.23
C LYS A 78 -6.91 -4.46 0.37
N GLY A 79 -7.62 -3.91 -0.62
CA GLY A 79 -8.40 -4.72 -1.57
C GLY A 79 -7.52 -5.66 -2.42
N GLU A 80 -6.36 -5.18 -2.87
CA GLU A 80 -5.41 -5.98 -3.66
C GLU A 80 -4.81 -7.13 -2.82
N GLN A 81 -4.44 -6.85 -1.56
CA GLN A 81 -3.90 -7.85 -0.63
C GLN A 81 -4.94 -8.90 -0.25
N ALA A 82 -6.16 -8.48 0.08
CA ALA A 82 -7.26 -9.40 0.37
C ALA A 82 -7.55 -10.34 -0.81
N ALA A 83 -7.53 -9.82 -2.04
CA ALA A 83 -7.67 -10.64 -3.24
C ALA A 83 -6.51 -11.66 -3.39
N SER A 84 -5.28 -11.25 -3.10
CA SER A 84 -4.12 -12.15 -3.12
C SER A 84 -4.20 -13.23 -2.02
N GLU A 85 -4.70 -12.89 -0.83
CA GLU A 85 -4.86 -13.83 0.29
C GLU A 85 -5.96 -14.86 0.01
N MET A 86 -7.09 -14.44 -0.56
CA MET A 86 -8.15 -15.33 -1.04
C MET A 86 -7.64 -16.35 -2.08
N LEU A 87 -6.74 -15.94 -2.97
CA LEU A 87 -6.15 -16.80 -4.00
C LEU A 87 -5.05 -17.73 -3.45
N THR A 88 -4.39 -17.35 -2.35
CA THR A 88 -3.31 -18.13 -1.72
C THR A 88 -3.78 -19.02 -0.58
N GLY A 89 -5.07 -18.97 -0.22
CA GLY A 89 -5.71 -19.91 0.70
C GLY A 89 -5.38 -19.72 2.17
N LYS A 90 -4.90 -18.53 2.59
CA LYS A 90 -4.84 -18.19 4.02
C LYS A 90 -6.25 -17.84 4.49
N GLN A 91 -7.02 -18.86 4.86
CA GLN A 91 -8.21 -18.66 5.70
C GLN A 91 -7.74 -18.10 7.04
N GLU A 92 -8.29 -16.95 7.44
CA GLU A 92 -8.32 -16.58 8.86
C GLU A 92 -8.95 -17.76 9.61
N GLU A 93 -8.21 -18.34 10.56
CA GLU A 93 -8.80 -19.22 11.56
C GLU A 93 -9.85 -18.37 12.28
N ALA A 94 -11.13 -18.60 11.95
CA ALA A 94 -12.22 -18.05 12.72
C ALA A 94 -12.07 -18.60 14.14
N ASP A 95 -11.89 -17.70 15.10
CA ASP A 95 -11.81 -18.01 16.52
C ASP A 95 -12.96 -18.96 16.90
N ALA A 96 -12.61 -20.21 17.18
CA ALA A 96 -13.53 -21.18 17.76
C ALA A 96 -13.67 -20.88 19.26
N ASP A 97 -14.30 -19.75 19.60
CA ASP A 97 -14.86 -19.54 20.93
C ASP A 97 -16.35 -19.92 20.89
N GLY A 98 -16.62 -21.18 21.20
CA GLY A 98 -17.94 -21.79 21.12
C GLY A 98 -18.04 -23.04 21.99
N GLU A 99 -18.35 -22.81 23.27
CA GLU A 99 -19.03 -23.72 24.20
C GLU A 99 -18.50 -25.16 24.34
N LYS A 100 -17.72 -25.39 25.40
CA LYS A 100 -17.86 -26.60 26.23
C LYS A 100 -17.78 -26.29 27.72
N LYS A 101 -18.93 -25.96 28.30
CA LYS A 101 -19.23 -26.30 29.70
C LYS A 101 -20.45 -27.20 29.72
N ASN A 102 -20.21 -28.50 29.89
CA ASN A 102 -21.10 -29.43 30.57
C ASN A 102 -20.35 -30.76 30.74
N THR A 103 -19.73 -30.96 31.91
CA THR A 103 -19.89 -32.19 32.71
C THR A 103 -19.43 -31.88 34.14
#